data_AF-A0A951CW47-F1
#
_entry.id   AF-A0A951CW47-F1
#
_cell.length_a   1.000
_cell.length_b   1.000
_cell.length_c   1.000
_cell.angle_alpha   90.00
_cell.angle_beta   90.00
_cell.angle_gamma   90.00
#
_symmetry.space_group_name_H-M   'P 1'
#
loop_
_entity.id
_entity.type
_entity.pdbx_description
1 polymer ?
#
loop_
_entity_poly.entity_id
_entity_poly.type
_entity_poly.pdbx_seq_one_letter_code
_entity_poly.pdbx_strand_id
1 'polypeptide(L)' 'PHYIRRAKDDDVFINSIDRKWSGALPALFLFDRTGQQAASFVGETDMKQLEGALNKMLAR' A
#
# COMPACT_ATOMS: atom_id res chain seq x y z
N PRO A 1 -6.36 5.82 -17.92
CA PRO A 1 -7.61 5.85 -17.11
C PRO A 1 -7.26 6.33 -15.70
N HIS A 2 -7.99 7.30 -15.17
CA HIS A 2 -7.75 7.89 -13.85
C HIS A 2 -8.92 7.48 -12.97
N TYR A 3 -8.71 6.52 -12.08
CA TYR A 3 -9.77 6.04 -11.20
C TYR A 3 -9.75 6.87 -9.92
N ILE A 4 -10.54 7.95 -9.90
CA ILE A 4 -10.73 8.75 -8.69
C ILE A 4 -11.81 8.07 -7.86
N ARG A 5 -11.40 7.53 -6.71
CA ARG A 5 -12.31 6.88 -5.79
C ARG A 5 -13.25 7.92 -5.15
N ARG A 6 -14.56 7.64 -5.18
CA ARG A 6 -15.57 8.37 -4.41
C ARG A 6 -16.00 7.51 -3.22
N ALA A 7 -15.26 7.59 -2.12
CA ALA A 7 -15.73 6.99 -0.88
C ALA A 7 -16.77 7.93 -0.24
N LYS A 8 -17.80 7.36 0.38
CA LYS A 8 -18.74 8.14 1.20
C LYS A 8 -18.07 8.59 2.52
N ASP A 9 -17.10 7.81 2.97
CA ASP A 9 -16.33 7.98 4.19
C ASP A 9 -14.89 7.51 3.89
N ASP A 10 -13.95 8.44 3.98
CA ASP A 10 -12.54 8.18 3.67
C ASP A 10 -11.86 7.36 4.77
N ASP A 11 -12.28 7.49 6.04
CA ASP A 11 -11.70 6.74 7.14
C ASP A 11 -12.04 5.25 7.01
N VAL A 12 -13.28 4.93 6.64
CA VAL A 12 -13.69 3.53 6.37
C VAL A 12 -12.85 2.94 5.24
N PHE A 13 -12.52 3.73 4.22
CA PHE A 13 -11.63 3.27 3.16
C PHE A 13 -10.22 3.02 3.66
N ILE A 14 -9.61 4.04 4.25
CA ILE A 14 -8.22 4.03 4.70
C ILE A 14 -8.01 2.80 5.60
N ASN A 15 -8.92 2.61 6.56
CA ASN A 15 -8.91 1.46 7.48
C ASN A 15 -9.15 0.10 6.82
N SER A 16 -9.74 0.06 5.62
CA SER A 16 -9.92 -1.17 4.83
C SER A 16 -8.66 -1.58 4.07
N ILE A 17 -7.75 -0.64 3.79
CA ILE A 17 -6.43 -0.94 3.23
C ILE A 17 -5.49 -1.28 4.37
N ASP A 18 -5.25 -0.31 5.25
CA ASP A 18 -4.34 -0.43 6.38
C ASP A 18 -4.83 0.44 7.54
N ARG A 19 -5.19 -0.18 8.66
CA ARG A 19 -5.65 0.51 9.87
C ARG A 19 -4.60 1.40 10.52
N LYS A 20 -3.33 1.27 10.15
CA LYS A 20 -2.22 2.09 10.63
C LYS A 20 -1.92 3.26 9.71
N TRP A 21 -2.47 3.27 8.50
CA TRP A 21 -2.33 4.38 7.57
C TRP A 21 -3.32 5.48 7.94
N SER A 22 -2.87 6.74 7.88
CA SER A 22 -3.69 7.91 8.19
C SER A 22 -4.39 8.53 6.98
N GLY A 23 -4.23 7.95 5.78
CA GLY A 23 -4.64 8.60 4.52
C GLY A 23 -3.58 9.50 3.90
N ALA A 24 -2.40 9.64 4.53
CA ALA A 24 -1.30 10.43 4.00
C ALA A 24 -0.84 9.95 2.61
N LEU A 25 -0.66 10.88 1.67
CA LEU A 25 -0.20 10.61 0.30
C LEU A 25 1.15 11.29 0.03
N PRO A 26 1.99 10.74 -0.88
CA PRO A 26 1.80 9.48 -1.60
C PRO A 26 1.92 8.27 -0.66
N ALA A 27 1.26 7.16 -1.03
CA ALA A 27 1.35 5.90 -0.29
C ALA A 27 1.37 4.71 -1.26
N LEU A 28 2.20 3.71 -0.94
CA LEU A 28 2.36 2.48 -1.69
C LEU A 28 2.15 1.28 -0.76
N PHE A 29 1.34 0.32 -1.18
CA PHE A 29 1.06 -0.90 -0.43
C PHE A 29 1.39 -2.12 -1.28
N LEU A 30 2.09 -3.09 -0.70
CA LEU A 30 2.42 -4.36 -1.35
C LEU A 30 1.58 -5.47 -0.73
N PHE A 31 0.91 -6.25 -1.57
CA PHE A 31 0.15 -7.43 -1.19
C PHE A 31 0.83 -8.68 -1.73
N ASP A 32 0.87 -9.74 -0.93
CA ASP A 32 1.40 -11.03 -1.35
C ASP A 32 0.40 -11.82 -2.23
N ARG A 33 0.79 -13.02 -2.66
CA ARG A 33 -0.04 -13.89 -3.51
C ARG A 33 -1.33 -14.37 -2.83
N THR A 34 -1.42 -14.27 -1.50
CA THR A 34 -2.61 -14.59 -0.72
C THR A 34 -3.53 -13.39 -0.51
N GLY A 35 -3.14 -12.21 -1.01
CA GLY A 35 -3.86 -10.96 -0.82
C GLY A 35 -3.63 -10.32 0.54
N GLN A 36 -2.64 -10.79 1.33
CA GLN A 36 -2.27 -10.17 2.60
C GLN A 36 -1.28 -9.04 2.38
N GLN A 37 -1.45 -7.93 3.11
CA GLN A 37 -0.52 -6.81 3.03
C GLN A 37 0.84 -7.23 3.62
N ALA A 38 1.87 -7.19 2.77
CA ALA A 38 3.24 -7.57 3.12
C ALA A 38 4.12 -6.37 3.47
N ALA A 39 3.85 -5.20 2.89
CA ALA A 39 4.56 -3.96 3.19
C ALA A 39 3.71 -2.72 2.87
N SER A 40 4.05 -1.61 3.52
CA SER A 40 3.46 -0.28 3.31
C SER A 40 4.54 0.78 3.34
N PHE A 41 4.47 1.75 2.43
CA PHE A 41 5.38 2.89 2.34
C PHE A 41 4.54 4.16 2.27
N VAL A 42 4.77 5.07 3.21
CA VAL A 42 4.10 6.38 3.24
C VAL A 42 5.16 7.43 2.93
N GLY A 43 4.84 8.33 2.00
CA GLY A 43 5.80 9.23 1.38
C GLY A 43 6.41 8.65 0.10
N GLU A 44 7.39 9.37 -0.44
CA GLU A 44 8.10 8.94 -1.64
C GLU A 44 8.86 7.64 -1.37
N THR A 45 8.72 6.67 -2.28
CA THR A 45 9.36 5.36 -2.15
C THR A 45 10.45 5.21 -3.20
N ASP A 46 11.68 4.98 -2.74
CA ASP A 46 12.83 4.74 -3.61
C ASP A 46 12.74 3.36 -4.28
N MET A 47 13.17 3.27 -5.54
CA MET A 47 13.09 2.03 -6.32
C MET A 47 13.89 0.88 -5.69
N LYS A 48 15.06 1.14 -5.11
CA LYS A 48 15.87 0.09 -4.47
C LYS A 48 15.17 -0.45 -3.23
N GLN A 49 14.49 0.41 -2.47
CA GLN A 49 13.70 0.00 -1.32
C GLN A 49 12.54 -0.91 -1.76
N LEU A 50 11.85 -0.52 -2.84
CA LEU A 50 10.76 -1.29 -3.43
C LEU A 50 11.24 -2.66 -3.93
N GLU A 51 12.30 -2.71 -4.74
CA GLU A 51 12.88 -3.95 -5.25
C GLU A 51 13.33 -4.87 -4.12
N GLY A 52 13.95 -4.32 -3.06
CA GLY A 52 14.34 -5.07 -1.88
C GLY A 52 13.16 -5.71 -1.15
N ALA A 53 12.02 -5.01 -1.06
CA ALA A 53 10.79 -5.57 -0.49
C ALA A 53 10.19 -6.67 -1.38
N LEU A 54 10.14 -6.44 -2.69
CA LEU A 54 9.64 -7.41 -3.66
C LEU A 54 10.46 -8.71 -3.65
N ASN A 55 11.79 -8.62 -3.64
CA ASN A 55 12.66 -9.79 -3.59
C ASN A 55 12.46 -10.63 -2.32
N LYS A 56 12.25 -9.98 -1.17
CA LYS A 56 11.90 -10.67 0.08
C LYS A 56 10.57 -11.41 0.01
N MET A 57 9.59 -10.84 -0.71
CA MET A 57 8.28 -11.46 -0.90
C MET A 57 8.32 -12.64 -1.88
N LEU A 58 9.11 -12.54 -2.94
CA LEU A 58 9.22 -13.58 -3.98
C LEU A 58 10.10 -14.76 -3.59
N ALA A 59 11.00 -14.58 -2.62
CA ALA A 59 11.84 -15.65 -2.08
C ALA A 59 11.09 -16.60 -1.13
N ARG A 60 9.82 -16.33 -0.83
CA ARG A 60 8.89 -17.21 -0.11
C ARG A 60 8.00 -17.98 -1.07
#